data_AF-A0A969VPX1-F1
#
_entry.id   AF-A0A969VPX1-F1
#
_cell.length_a   1.000
_cell.length_b   1.000
_cell.length_c   1.000
_cell.angle_alpha   90.00
_cell.angle_beta   90.00
_cell.angle_gamma   90.00
#
_symmetry.space_group_name_H-M   'P 1'
#
loop_
_entity.id
_entity.type
_entity.pdbx_description
1 polymer ?
#
loop_
_entity_poly.entity_id
_entity_poly.type
_entity_poly.pdbx_seq_one_letter_code
_entity_poly.pdbx_strand_id
1 'polypeptide(L)'
;FNGSVQYEFIYHNLDTLFLKDLTNFNRKLMQHLVWYNTKRPHLSLDLKSPLQYVLDNDQNSRMWWTSTYGGQILSNLIFFVCSYFVTG
;
A
#
# COMPACT_ATOMS: atom_id res chain seq x y z
N PHE A 1 2.11 7.35 4.97
CA PHE A 1 0.73 6.90 4.72
C PHE A 1 0.10 6.17 5.90
N ASN A 2 0.77 5.22 6.55
CA ASN A 2 0.13 4.36 7.57
C ASN A 2 -0.30 5.11 8.86
N GLY A 3 0.41 6.16 9.26
CA GLY A 3 0.06 6.96 10.46
C GLY A 3 -1.26 7.75 10.33
N SER A 4 -1.59 8.27 9.15
CA SER A 4 -2.83 9.04 8.94
C SER A 4 -4.07 8.16 9.08
N VAL A 5 -4.03 6.94 8.56
CA VAL A 5 -5.12 5.96 8.70
C VAL A 5 -5.30 5.53 10.16
N GLN A 6 -4.18 5.39 10.90
CA GLN A 6 -4.25 5.09 12.33
C GLN A 6 -4.99 6.21 13.08
N TYR A 7 -4.57 7.47 12.91
CA TYR A 7 -5.22 8.65 13.51
C TYR A 7 -6.68 8.82 13.09
N GLU A 8 -6.98 8.79 11.80
CA GLU A 8 -8.33 9.08 11.29
C GLU A 8 -9.35 7.97 11.55
N PHE A 9 -8.92 6.71 11.58
CA PHE A 9 -9.85 5.58 11.66
C PHE A 9 -9.64 4.71 12.90
N ILE A 10 -8.41 4.27 13.18
CA ILE A 10 -8.15 3.29 14.23
C ILE A 10 -8.36 3.91 15.63
N TYR A 11 -7.78 5.08 15.91
CA TYR A 11 -7.95 5.75 17.20
C TYR A 11 -9.41 6.14 17.47
N HIS A 12 -10.18 6.50 16.44
CA HIS A 12 -11.61 6.81 16.57
C HIS A 12 -12.50 5.59 16.78
N ASN A 13 -12.01 4.38 16.47
CA ASN A 13 -12.80 3.15 16.54
C ASN A 13 -12.19 2.13 17.53
N LEU A 14 -11.33 2.57 18.47
CA LEU A 14 -10.68 1.70 19.46
C LEU A 14 -11.70 0.90 20.27
N ASP A 15 -12.81 1.53 20.68
CA ASP A 15 -13.85 0.82 21.45
C ASP A 15 -14.48 -0.33 20.66
N THR A 16 -14.68 -0.13 19.35
CA THR A 16 -15.22 -1.19 18.48
C THR A 16 -14.19 -2.29 18.23
N LEU A 17 -12.91 -1.91 18.12
CA LEU A 17 -11.78 -2.82 17.96
C LEU A 17 -11.58 -3.72 19.18
N PHE A 18 -11.66 -3.17 20.40
CA PHE A 18 -11.32 -3.89 21.62
C PHE A 18 -12.52 -4.56 22.32
N LEU A 19 -13.76 -4.09 22.13
CA LEU A 19 -14.86 -4.46 23.03
C LEU A 19 -16.09 -5.13 22.38
N LYS A 20 -16.21 -5.18 21.04
CA LYS A 20 -17.51 -5.54 20.42
C LYS A 20 -17.47 -6.55 19.29
N ASP A 21 -16.86 -6.22 18.15
CA ASP A 21 -17.01 -7.03 16.94
C ASP A 21 -15.91 -6.73 15.92
N LEU A 22 -14.91 -7.60 15.91
CA LEU A 22 -13.76 -7.51 15.01
C LEU A 22 -14.18 -7.65 13.53
N THR A 23 -15.24 -8.42 13.24
CA THR A 23 -15.71 -8.63 11.86
C THR A 23 -16.30 -7.34 11.29
N ASN A 24 -17.15 -6.67 12.07
CA ASN A 24 -17.71 -5.38 11.65
C ASN A 24 -16.66 -4.28 11.63
N PHE A 25 -15.69 -4.30 12.54
CA PHE A 25 -14.54 -3.39 12.49
C PHE A 25 -13.75 -3.57 11.19
N ASN A 26 -13.37 -4.81 10.84
CA ASN A 26 -12.62 -5.12 9.63
C ASN A 26 -13.36 -4.71 8.37
N ARG A 27 -14.69 -4.94 8.32
CA ARG A 27 -15.50 -4.50 7.18
C ARG A 27 -15.48 -2.98 7.00
N LYS A 28 -15.62 -2.22 8.10
CA LYS A 28 -15.56 -0.75 8.05
C LYS A 28 -14.15 -0.27 7.68
N LEU A 29 -13.11 -0.91 8.21
CA LEU A 29 -11.72 -0.59 7.88
C LEU A 29 -11.45 -0.82 6.40
N MET A 30 -11.88 -1.96 5.84
CA MET A 30 -11.75 -2.25 4.41
C MET A 30 -12.43 -1.20 3.54
N GLN A 31 -13.66 -0.80 3.90
CA GLN A 31 -14.37 0.26 3.19
C GLN A 31 -13.62 1.60 3.26
N HIS A 32 -13.09 1.94 4.44
CA HIS A 32 -12.30 3.14 4.63
C HIS A 32 -11.01 3.11 3.81
N LEU A 33 -10.28 1.99 3.79
CA LEU A 33 -9.04 1.83 3.03
C LEU A 33 -9.27 1.92 1.52
N VAL A 34 -10.36 1.34 1.01
CA VAL A 34 -10.72 1.46 -0.42
C VAL A 34 -10.96 2.93 -0.76
N TRP A 35 -11.77 3.64 0.04
CA TRP A 35 -12.01 5.07 -0.18
C TRP A 35 -10.72 5.89 -0.08
N TYR A 36 -9.91 5.65 0.95
CA TYR A 36 -8.67 6.37 1.20
C TYR A 36 -7.70 6.24 0.02
N ASN A 37 -7.51 5.02 -0.49
CA ASN A 37 -6.56 4.80 -1.58
C ASN A 37 -7.09 5.25 -2.95
N THR A 38 -8.41 5.16 -3.19
CA THR A 38 -8.98 5.41 -4.52
C THR A 38 -9.46 6.85 -4.71
N LYS A 39 -9.96 7.50 -3.66
CA LYS A 39 -10.73 8.76 -3.77
C LYS A 39 -10.20 9.90 -2.90
N ARG A 40 -9.48 9.65 -1.82
CA ARG A 40 -9.07 10.71 -0.89
C ARG A 40 -8.03 11.62 -1.54
N PRO A 41 -8.28 12.94 -1.67
CA PRO A 41 -7.29 13.87 -2.18
C PRO A 41 -6.21 14.14 -1.13
N HIS A 42 -4.94 14.09 -1.53
CA HIS A 42 -3.81 14.43 -0.67
C HIS A 42 -3.14 15.71 -1.15
N LEU A 43 -3.06 16.72 -0.28
CA LEU A 43 -2.41 18.00 -0.61
C LEU A 43 -0.95 17.81 -1.05
N SER A 44 -0.23 16.89 -0.42
CA SER A 44 1.16 16.56 -0.77
C SER A 44 1.31 15.82 -2.11
N LEU A 45 0.21 15.37 -2.72
CA LEU A 45 0.18 14.67 -4.01
C LEU A 45 -0.58 15.50 -5.05
N ASP A 46 -0.55 16.83 -4.95
CA ASP A 46 -1.30 17.74 -5.84
C ASP A 46 -2.81 17.42 -5.90
N LEU A 47 -3.40 17.11 -4.74
CA LEU A 47 -4.80 16.73 -4.57
C LEU A 47 -5.20 15.41 -5.25
N LYS A 48 -4.23 14.60 -5.67
CA LYS A 48 -4.46 13.24 -6.18
C LYS A 48 -4.68 12.24 -5.05
N SER A 49 -5.41 11.17 -5.36
CA SER A 49 -5.47 10.00 -4.48
C SER A 49 -4.18 9.18 -4.53
N PRO A 50 -3.89 8.36 -3.52
CA PRO A 50 -2.69 7.51 -3.51
C PRO A 50 -2.62 6.61 -4.73
N LEU A 51 -3.74 6.03 -5.18
CA LEU A 51 -3.79 5.20 -6.37
C LEU A 51 -3.53 6.01 -7.65
N GLN A 52 -4.13 7.19 -7.78
CA GLN A 52 -3.88 8.07 -8.92
C GLN A 52 -2.41 8.47 -9.01
N TYR A 53 -1.82 8.82 -7.88
CA TYR A 53 -0.40 9.15 -7.83
C TYR A 53 0.49 7.98 -8.27
N VAL A 54 0.16 6.75 -7.86
CA VAL A 54 0.91 5.55 -8.27
C VAL A 54 0.82 5.32 -9.79
N LEU A 55 -0.38 5.47 -10.37
CA LEU A 55 -0.61 5.32 -11.80
C LEU A 55 0.13 6.39 -12.63
N ASP A 56 0.11 7.63 -12.16
CA ASP A 56 0.70 8.77 -12.86
C ASP A 56 2.23 8.76 -12.86
N ASN A 57 2.85 8.18 -11.82
CA ASN A 57 4.30 8.21 -11.64
C ASN A 57 4.99 6.90 -12.08
N ASP A 58 4.26 5.96 -12.71
CA ASP A 58 4.72 4.58 -13.00
C ASP A 58 5.49 3.97 -11.81
N GLN A 59 5.02 4.28 -10.60
CA GLN A 59 5.63 3.77 -9.39
C GLN A 59 5.12 2.36 -9.18
N ASN A 60 5.73 1.42 -9.89
CA ASN A 60 5.61 0.01 -9.55
C ASN A 60 5.90 -0.16 -8.06
N SER A 61 4.97 -0.81 -7.36
CA SER A 61 5.09 -1.02 -5.93
C SER A 61 6.43 -1.67 -5.63
N ARG A 62 7.30 -0.96 -4.88
CA ARG A 62 8.59 -1.50 -4.43
C ARG A 62 8.43 -2.56 -3.33
N MET A 63 7.23 -3.14 -3.17
CA MET A 63 6.94 -4.29 -2.31
C MET A 63 7.53 -5.61 -2.84
N TRP A 64 8.59 -5.55 -3.65
CA TRP A 64 9.50 -6.69 -3.76
C TRP A 64 10.02 -6.95 -2.36
N TRP A 65 9.84 -8.17 -1.86
CA TRP A 65 10.41 -8.58 -0.59
C TRP A 65 11.93 -8.51 -0.69
N THR A 66 12.52 -7.37 -0.34
CA THR A 66 13.96 -7.32 -0.07
C THR A 66 14.14 -7.99 1.28
N SER A 67 14.28 -9.31 1.26
CA SER A 67 14.70 -10.10 2.42
C SER A 67 15.92 -9.43 3.05
N THR A 68 15.78 -8.91 4.27
CA THR A 68 16.80 -8.12 4.96
C THR A 68 17.91 -8.99 5.56
N TYR A 69 18.46 -9.93 4.80
CA TYR A 69 19.71 -10.62 5.11
C TYR A 69 20.53 -10.77 3.82
N GLY A 70 21.32 -9.75 3.47
CA GLY A 70 22.27 -9.81 2.35
C GLY A 70 21.93 -8.90 1.18
N GLY A 71 22.13 -7.59 1.35
CA GLY A 71 22.24 -6.69 0.21
C GLY A 71 23.41 -7.10 -0.70
N GLN A 72 23.23 -6.86 -2.00
CA GLN A 72 24.24 -6.70 -3.07
C GLN A 72 24.51 -7.82 -4.10
N ILE A 73 24.00 -9.06 -4.02
CA ILE A 73 24.38 -10.09 -5.04
C ILE A 73 23.27 -10.48 -6.03
N LEU A 74 21.99 -10.22 -5.76
CA LEU A 74 20.89 -10.75 -6.58
C LEU A 74 20.16 -9.76 -7.50
N SER A 75 20.56 -8.49 -7.57
CA SER A 75 19.98 -7.56 -8.57
C SER A 75 20.34 -7.95 -10.01
N ASN A 76 21.43 -8.69 -10.23
CA ASN A 76 21.86 -9.10 -11.57
C ASN A 76 21.12 -10.34 -12.12
N LEU A 77 20.45 -11.14 -11.28
CA LEU A 77 19.76 -12.35 -11.75
C LEU A 77 18.34 -12.06 -12.29
N ILE A 78 17.65 -11.06 -11.72
CA ILE A 78 16.31 -10.65 -12.17
C ILE A 78 16.35 -9.98 -13.55
N PHE A 79 17.40 -9.20 -13.86
CA PHE A 79 17.60 -8.68 -15.21
C PHE A 79 17.82 -9.79 -16.24
N PHE A 80 18.51 -10.87 -15.85
CA PHE A 80 18.78 -11.98 -16.76
C PHE A 80 17.49 -12.74 -17.09
N VAL A 81 16.69 -13.13 -16.09
CA VAL A 81 15.43 -13.89 -16.33
C VAL A 81 14.41 -13.10 -17.15
N CYS A 82 14.31 -11.77 -16.99
CA CYS A 82 13.37 -10.96 -17.75
C CYS A 82 13.71 -10.86 -19.24
N SER A 83 14.99 -11.03 -19.61
CA SER A 83 15.43 -10.99 -21.02
C SER A 83 15.14 -12.28 -21.77
N TYR A 84 15.05 -13.43 -21.09
CA TYR A 84 14.75 -14.72 -21.73
C TYR A 84 13.27 -14.99 -21.97
N PHE A 85 12.36 -14.22 -21.37
CA PHE A 85 10.91 -14.43 -21.51
C PHE A 85 10.25 -13.50 -22.54
N VAL A 86 11.00 -12.56 -23.13
CA VAL A 86 10.50 -11.60 -24.15
C VAL A 86 10.96 -11.95 -25.57
N THR A 87 11.81 -12.98 -25.74
CA THR A 87 12.19 -13.54 -27.06
C THR A 87 11.81 -15.01 -27.18
N GLY A 88 10.57 -15.34 -26.81
CA GLY A 88 9.89 -16.57 -27.24
C GLY A 88 9.02 -16.28 -28.46
#